data_AF-A0A9X2VJ08-F1
#
_entry.id   AF-A0A9X2VJ08-F1
#
_cell.length_a   1.000
_cell.length_b   1.000
_cell.length_c   1.000
_cell.angle_alpha   90.00
_cell.angle_beta   90.00
_cell.angle_gamma   90.00
#
_symmetry.space_group_name_H-M   'P 1'
#
loop_
_entity.id
_entity.type
_entity.pdbx_description
1 polymer ?
#
loop_
_entity_poly.entity_id
_entity_poly.type
_entity_poly.pdbx_seq_one_letter_code
_entity_poly.pdbx_strand_id
1 'polypeptide(L)'
;MLIGSFVAYMFDALEILLLSFALPVIRADLGLTTTQGGLLATATLLGIGVSSLTAGWFADNYGRKRALMVSLAVFGVFTAAIVVVPSFTMFVLLRFLAGMGLGGVWGVVSTYVVETWPAAQRGRAVAFVLSSFPIGGVVAALLSGALLPDWRLLFFIGGVGVVIPLVLVGVFFRESAEWAEQKTTPVKAAEIFAPELRKRTSLGAVVAGLAMFGAWGASTWLPTYLQADKGIPAATVAMFLTVLNLGMFVGYNVFGLIADRIGRKNALVLSLAGVAVTLPLYVVAADRTALLWLGPLFAFFAAYAGIFGAYLGELFPTRVRTTGAGFCYNIGRGVSAFAPLTLGALAAGAGLGAGLLVCAGFMACAAIAMTFLPDLRGATTVRAPSVRG
;
A
#
# COMPACT_ATOMS: atom_id res chain seq x y z
N MET A 1 -4.05 1.04 -20.51
CA MET A 1 -3.25 1.74 -19.49
C MET A 1 -3.86 1.59 -18.10
N LEU A 2 -5.04 2.16 -17.83
CA LEU A 2 -5.69 2.08 -16.50
C LEU A 2 -5.90 0.64 -16.00
N ILE A 3 -6.39 -0.27 -16.86
CA ILE A 3 -6.55 -1.69 -16.53
C ILE A 3 -5.20 -2.36 -16.23
N GLY A 4 -4.15 -2.07 -17.00
CA GLY A 4 -2.82 -2.64 -16.73
C GLY A 4 -2.24 -2.14 -15.40
N SER A 5 -2.45 -0.86 -15.06
CA SER A 5 -2.10 -0.31 -13.75
C SER A 5 -2.89 -0.97 -12.62
N PHE A 6 -4.18 -1.19 -12.83
CA PHE A 6 -5.06 -1.88 -11.89
C PHE A 6 -4.60 -3.32 -11.65
N VAL A 7 -4.34 -4.08 -12.71
CA VAL A 7 -3.85 -5.46 -12.59
C VAL A 7 -2.46 -5.50 -11.96
N ALA A 8 -1.54 -4.59 -12.31
CA ALA A 8 -0.21 -4.54 -11.69
C ALA A 8 -0.29 -4.29 -10.18
N TYR A 9 -1.14 -3.36 -9.72
CA TYR A 9 -1.31 -3.09 -8.29
C TYR A 9 -2.13 -4.17 -7.56
N MET A 10 -3.06 -4.84 -8.25
CA MET A 10 -3.73 -6.05 -7.74
C MET A 10 -2.72 -7.14 -7.40
N PHE A 11 -1.71 -7.34 -8.25
CA PHE A 11 -0.63 -8.31 -8.02
C PHE A 11 0.30 -7.91 -6.87
N ASP A 12 0.55 -6.60 -6.64
CA ASP A 12 1.26 -6.11 -5.44
C ASP A 12 0.52 -6.56 -4.17
N ALA A 13 -0.81 -6.34 -4.12
CA ALA A 13 -1.63 -6.76 -2.99
C ALA A 13 -1.67 -8.29 -2.81
N LEU A 14 -1.83 -9.03 -3.91
CA LEU A 14 -1.87 -10.48 -3.92
C LEU A 14 -0.60 -11.05 -3.29
N GLU A 15 0.58 -10.58 -3.72
CA GLU A 15 1.88 -11.05 -3.24
C GLU A 15 2.01 -10.95 -1.71
N ILE A 16 1.71 -9.76 -1.17
CA ILE A 16 1.84 -9.49 0.26
C ILE A 16 0.93 -10.40 1.06
N LEU A 17 -0.28 -10.63 0.56
CA LEU A 17 -1.32 -11.36 1.27
C LEU A 17 -1.18 -12.88 1.16
N LEU A 18 -0.54 -13.40 0.10
CA LEU A 18 -0.22 -14.82 -0.01
C LEU A 18 0.57 -15.33 1.20
N LEU A 19 1.58 -14.58 1.64
CA LEU A 19 2.35 -14.96 2.83
C LEU A 19 1.45 -15.02 4.06
N SER A 20 0.59 -14.03 4.27
CA SER A 20 -0.31 -13.98 5.42
C SER A 20 -1.22 -15.22 5.52
N PHE A 21 -1.73 -15.71 4.39
CA PHE A 21 -2.57 -16.91 4.35
C PHE A 21 -1.76 -18.21 4.47
N ALA A 22 -0.58 -18.29 3.85
CA ALA A 22 0.25 -19.49 3.85
C ALA A 22 1.06 -19.68 5.14
N LEU A 23 1.28 -18.62 5.93
CA LEU A 23 2.18 -18.62 7.09
C LEU A 23 1.91 -19.75 8.11
N PRO A 24 0.66 -20.06 8.49
CA PRO A 24 0.39 -21.17 9.42
C PRO A 24 0.88 -22.52 8.89
N VAL A 25 0.65 -22.79 7.59
CA VAL A 25 1.06 -24.04 6.93
C VAL A 25 2.58 -24.12 6.79
N ILE A 26 3.21 -23.02 6.37
CA ILE A 26 4.68 -22.93 6.26
C ILE A 26 5.35 -23.18 7.61
N ARG A 27 4.79 -22.62 8.69
CA ARG A 27 5.34 -22.82 10.04
C ARG A 27 5.24 -24.28 10.49
N ALA A 28 4.14 -24.96 10.16
CA ALA A 28 3.98 -26.37 10.45
C ALA A 28 4.94 -27.24 9.62
N ASP A 29 5.08 -26.96 8.32
CA ASP A 29 5.96 -27.70 7.39
C ASP A 29 7.44 -27.55 7.74
N LEU A 30 7.88 -26.33 8.04
CA LEU A 30 9.30 -26.00 8.27
C LEU A 30 9.68 -25.94 9.75
N GLY A 31 8.75 -26.22 10.67
CA GLY A 31 8.97 -26.14 12.12
C GLY A 31 9.35 -24.74 12.62
N LEU A 32 8.82 -23.68 11.98
CA LEU A 32 9.23 -22.30 12.29
C LEU A 32 8.54 -21.77 13.55
N THR A 33 9.34 -21.11 14.38
CA THR A 33 8.85 -20.31 15.50
C THR A 33 7.98 -19.14 15.03
N THR A 34 7.13 -18.61 15.92
CA THR A 34 6.33 -17.40 15.63
C THR A 34 7.22 -16.23 15.20
N THR A 35 8.37 -16.05 15.84
CA THR A 35 9.35 -15.00 15.53
C THR A 35 9.92 -15.16 14.12
N GLN A 36 10.28 -16.38 13.72
CA GLN A 36 10.77 -16.67 12.36
C GLN A 36 9.69 -16.41 11.30
N GLY A 37 8.43 -16.77 11.58
CA GLY A 37 7.32 -16.44 10.68
C GLY A 37 7.12 -14.93 10.50
N GLY A 38 7.21 -14.17 11.60
CA GLY A 38 7.16 -12.70 11.55
C GLY A 38 8.31 -12.09 10.74
N LEU A 39 9.52 -12.64 10.85
CA LEU A 39 10.69 -12.15 10.10
C LEU A 39 10.49 -12.22 8.58
N LEU A 40 9.78 -13.24 8.06
CA LEU A 40 9.46 -13.34 6.62
C LEU A 40 8.59 -12.17 6.14
N ALA A 41 7.60 -11.76 6.93
CA ALA A 41 6.75 -10.63 6.63
C ALA A 41 7.52 -9.31 6.73
N THR A 42 8.29 -9.14 7.81
CA THR A 42 9.15 -7.96 8.02
C THR A 42 10.18 -7.79 6.90
N ALA A 43 10.83 -8.86 6.46
CA ALA A 43 11.81 -8.82 5.37
C ALA A 43 11.21 -8.22 4.09
N THR A 44 9.97 -8.59 3.76
CA THR A 44 9.25 -8.06 2.59
C THR A 44 9.02 -6.55 2.72
N LEU A 45 8.51 -6.11 3.88
CA LEU A 45 8.22 -4.70 4.14
C LEU A 45 9.50 -3.84 4.19
N LEU A 46 10.59 -4.38 4.72
CA LEU A 46 11.90 -3.73 4.66
C LEU A 46 12.40 -3.59 3.22
N GLY A 47 12.25 -4.64 2.40
CA GLY A 47 12.54 -4.56 0.96
C GLY A 47 11.75 -3.46 0.26
N ILE A 48 10.44 -3.34 0.56
CA ILE A 48 9.58 -2.25 0.05
C ILE A 48 10.08 -0.88 0.52
N GLY A 49 10.43 -0.75 1.80
CA GLY A 49 10.96 0.48 2.36
C GLY A 49 12.28 0.91 1.72
N VAL A 50 13.22 -0.02 1.51
CA VAL A 50 14.52 0.25 0.88
C VAL A 50 14.37 0.61 -0.59
N SER A 51 13.50 -0.10 -1.31
CA SER A 51 13.26 0.15 -2.74
C SER A 51 12.49 1.45 -3.03
N SER A 52 11.92 2.08 -2.01
CA SER A 52 11.20 3.36 -2.12
C SER A 52 11.99 4.45 -2.85
N LEU A 53 13.30 4.54 -2.59
CA LEU A 53 14.20 5.49 -3.24
C LEU A 53 14.72 4.96 -4.57
N THR A 54 15.14 3.70 -4.63
CA THR A 54 15.84 3.16 -5.81
C THR A 54 14.90 2.94 -6.99
N ALA A 55 13.69 2.43 -6.75
CA ALA A 55 12.73 2.17 -7.82
C ALA A 55 12.14 3.47 -8.37
N GLY A 56 11.88 4.46 -7.51
CA GLY A 56 11.43 5.78 -7.94
C GLY A 56 12.52 6.53 -8.72
N TRP A 57 13.77 6.47 -8.24
CA TRP A 57 14.92 7.02 -8.95
C TRP A 57 15.10 6.38 -10.32
N PHE A 58 14.96 5.06 -10.41
CA PHE A 58 15.04 4.34 -11.67
C PHE A 58 13.92 4.76 -12.64
N ALA A 59 12.69 4.94 -12.14
CA ALA A 59 11.56 5.43 -12.92
C ALA A 59 11.75 6.85 -13.44
N ASP A 60 12.28 7.74 -12.61
CA ASP A 60 12.53 9.14 -12.97
C ASP A 60 13.64 9.27 -14.03
N ASN A 61 14.64 8.38 -14.03
CA ASN A 61 15.76 8.42 -14.98
C ASN A 61 15.56 7.59 -16.26
N TYR A 62 14.94 6.42 -16.14
CA TYR A 62 14.89 5.41 -17.22
C TYR A 62 13.48 5.21 -17.81
N GLY A 63 12.45 5.82 -17.23
CA GLY A 63 11.09 5.80 -17.73
C GLY A 63 10.14 4.98 -16.88
N ARG A 64 8.84 5.30 -16.96
CA ARG A 64 7.79 4.71 -16.12
C ARG A 64 7.55 3.26 -16.53
N LYS A 65 7.48 3.01 -17.84
CA LYS A 65 7.20 1.66 -18.37
C LYS A 65 8.32 0.70 -17.97
N ARG A 66 9.58 1.10 -18.21
CA ARG A 66 10.75 0.26 -17.88
C ARG A 66 10.84 -0.02 -16.39
N ALA A 67 10.64 0.98 -15.55
CA ALA A 67 10.65 0.79 -14.10
C ALA A 67 9.56 -0.16 -13.62
N LEU A 68 8.32 -0.01 -14.12
CA LEU A 68 7.23 -0.92 -13.74
C LEU A 68 7.52 -2.37 -14.17
N MET A 69 8.04 -2.58 -15.39
CA MET A 69 8.39 -3.93 -15.87
C MET A 69 9.51 -4.55 -15.04
N VAL A 70 10.56 -3.79 -14.70
CA VAL A 70 11.66 -4.27 -13.85
C VAL A 70 11.13 -4.64 -12.46
N SER A 71 10.33 -3.77 -11.85
CA SER A 71 9.71 -4.07 -10.55
C SER A 71 8.87 -5.34 -10.58
N LEU A 72 8.00 -5.48 -11.58
CA LEU A 72 7.15 -6.67 -11.77
C LEU A 72 8.00 -7.93 -11.96
N ALA A 73 9.01 -7.89 -12.82
CA ALA A 73 9.89 -9.03 -13.07
C ALA A 73 10.68 -9.42 -11.80
N VAL A 74 11.24 -8.45 -11.09
CA VAL A 74 12.02 -8.68 -9.86
C VAL A 74 11.16 -9.38 -8.82
N PHE A 75 9.98 -8.84 -8.49
CA PHE A 75 9.17 -9.51 -7.47
C PHE A 75 8.62 -10.84 -7.96
N GLY A 76 8.13 -10.95 -9.20
CA GLY A 76 7.58 -12.20 -9.73
C GLY A 76 8.60 -13.35 -9.73
N VAL A 77 9.84 -13.09 -10.15
CA VAL A 77 10.92 -14.09 -10.17
C VAL A 77 11.28 -14.53 -8.75
N PHE A 78 11.48 -13.60 -7.82
CA PHE A 78 11.87 -13.96 -6.46
C PHE A 78 10.73 -14.61 -5.67
N THR A 79 9.48 -14.22 -5.92
CA THR A 79 8.30 -14.90 -5.37
C THR A 79 8.19 -16.33 -5.93
N ALA A 80 8.38 -16.54 -7.24
CA ALA A 80 8.32 -17.88 -7.82
C ALA A 80 9.47 -18.78 -7.34
N ALA A 81 10.66 -18.23 -7.12
CA ALA A 81 11.83 -18.96 -6.63
C ALA A 81 11.65 -19.56 -5.22
N ILE A 82 10.65 -19.11 -4.45
CA ILE A 82 10.31 -19.67 -3.14
C ILE A 82 9.97 -21.16 -3.23
N VAL A 83 9.47 -21.65 -4.38
CA VAL A 83 9.13 -23.07 -4.59
C VAL A 83 10.30 -24.02 -4.33
N VAL A 84 11.53 -23.58 -4.62
CA VAL A 84 12.76 -24.37 -4.44
C VAL A 84 13.59 -23.92 -3.23
N VAL A 85 12.99 -23.18 -2.28
CA VAL A 85 13.75 -22.62 -1.16
C VAL A 85 14.31 -23.73 -0.23
N PRO A 86 15.64 -23.79 -0.02
CA PRO A 86 16.25 -24.90 0.72
C PRO A 86 16.44 -24.60 2.21
N SER A 87 16.37 -23.33 2.62
CA SER A 87 16.66 -22.90 3.98
C SER A 87 15.88 -21.66 4.37
N PHE A 88 15.66 -21.47 5.67
CA PHE A 88 14.97 -20.31 6.22
C PHE A 88 15.68 -18.99 5.86
N THR A 89 17.00 -18.93 5.93
CA THR A 89 17.78 -17.73 5.57
C THR A 89 17.58 -17.35 4.11
N MET A 90 17.59 -18.33 3.20
CA MET A 90 17.31 -18.08 1.79
C MET A 90 15.86 -17.60 1.59
N PHE A 91 14.91 -18.12 2.38
CA PHE A 91 13.53 -17.65 2.34
C PHE A 91 13.43 -16.17 2.73
N VAL A 92 14.07 -15.77 3.84
CA VAL A 92 14.13 -14.37 4.27
C VAL A 92 14.74 -13.48 3.17
N LEU A 93 15.83 -13.93 2.54
CA LEU A 93 16.48 -13.19 1.45
C LEU A 93 15.55 -13.04 0.24
N LEU A 94 14.90 -14.11 -0.21
CA LEU A 94 13.95 -14.06 -1.32
C LEU A 94 12.76 -13.13 -1.02
N ARG A 95 12.24 -13.15 0.21
CA ARG A 95 11.18 -12.21 0.65
C ARG A 95 11.65 -10.76 0.59
N PHE A 96 12.88 -10.49 1.04
CA PHE A 96 13.46 -9.14 0.98
C PHE A 96 13.62 -8.66 -0.46
N LEU A 97 14.16 -9.50 -1.35
CA LEU A 97 14.35 -9.17 -2.76
C LEU A 97 13.02 -9.01 -3.51
N ALA A 98 12.02 -9.84 -3.21
CA ALA A 98 10.66 -9.66 -3.73
C ALA A 98 10.08 -8.32 -3.26
N GLY A 99 10.24 -7.98 -1.98
CA GLY A 99 9.89 -6.67 -1.42
C GLY A 99 10.54 -5.49 -2.15
N MET A 100 11.80 -5.63 -2.56
CA MET A 100 12.48 -4.59 -3.36
C MET A 100 11.82 -4.37 -4.74
N GLY A 101 11.27 -5.42 -5.35
CA GLY A 101 10.50 -5.28 -6.58
C GLY A 101 9.16 -4.57 -6.34
N LEU A 102 8.45 -4.93 -5.26
CA LEU A 102 7.13 -4.39 -4.91
C LEU A 102 7.13 -2.88 -4.65
N GLY A 103 8.18 -2.33 -4.03
CA GLY A 103 8.21 -0.89 -3.69
C GLY A 103 8.12 0.03 -4.92
N GLY A 104 8.56 -0.42 -6.09
CA GLY A 104 8.41 0.37 -7.32
C GLY A 104 7.01 0.38 -7.91
N VAL A 105 6.17 -0.62 -7.62
CA VAL A 105 4.86 -0.77 -8.28
C VAL A 105 3.95 0.39 -7.93
N TRP A 106 3.74 0.68 -6.64
CA TRP A 106 2.86 1.77 -6.22
C TRP A 106 3.33 3.14 -6.72
N GLY A 107 4.62 3.45 -6.59
CA GLY A 107 5.19 4.74 -6.97
C GLY A 107 5.06 5.00 -8.47
N VAL A 108 5.40 4.00 -9.29
CA VAL A 108 5.33 4.12 -10.74
C VAL A 108 3.88 4.14 -11.22
N VAL A 109 3.02 3.27 -10.69
CA VAL A 109 1.60 3.21 -11.08
C VAL A 109 0.87 4.50 -10.74
N SER A 110 1.03 5.02 -9.52
CA SER A 110 0.41 6.27 -9.09
C SER A 110 0.86 7.44 -9.97
N THR A 111 2.17 7.59 -10.18
CA THR A 111 2.74 8.65 -11.01
C THR A 111 2.27 8.54 -12.47
N TYR A 112 2.29 7.33 -13.03
CA TYR A 112 1.91 7.10 -14.41
C TYR A 112 0.44 7.48 -14.67
N VAL A 113 -0.47 7.13 -13.76
CA VAL A 113 -1.89 7.51 -13.89
C VAL A 113 -2.04 9.03 -13.78
N VAL A 114 -1.33 9.67 -12.84
CA VAL A 114 -1.32 11.14 -12.71
C VAL A 114 -0.81 11.83 -13.98
N GLU A 115 0.23 11.32 -14.62
CA GLU A 115 0.83 11.90 -15.84
C GLU A 115 0.01 11.63 -17.11
N THR A 116 -0.82 10.58 -17.14
CA THR A 116 -1.58 10.19 -18.34
C THR A 116 -3.04 10.63 -18.34
N TRP A 117 -3.60 11.00 -17.19
CA TRP A 117 -5.00 11.39 -17.07
C TRP A 117 -5.20 12.91 -16.92
N PRO A 118 -6.34 13.45 -17.42
CA PRO A 118 -6.69 14.86 -17.24
C PRO A 118 -6.78 15.26 -15.76
N ALA A 119 -6.30 16.46 -15.41
CA ALA A 119 -6.19 16.94 -14.03
C ALA A 119 -7.50 16.84 -13.22
N ALA A 120 -8.65 16.99 -13.88
CA ALA A 120 -9.99 16.91 -13.27
C ALA A 120 -10.42 15.48 -12.90
N GLN A 121 -9.78 14.45 -13.47
CA GLN A 121 -10.14 13.04 -13.29
C GLN A 121 -9.02 12.20 -12.66
N ARG A 122 -7.82 12.78 -12.46
CA ARG A 122 -6.65 12.10 -11.87
C ARG A 122 -6.98 11.43 -10.52
N GLY A 123 -7.71 12.12 -9.66
CA GLY A 123 -8.12 11.60 -8.35
C GLY A 123 -8.93 10.31 -8.48
N ARG A 124 -9.99 10.32 -9.30
CA ARG A 124 -10.82 9.14 -9.60
C ARG A 124 -10.03 8.00 -10.24
N ALA A 125 -9.21 8.31 -11.23
CA ALA A 125 -8.45 7.30 -11.97
C ALA A 125 -7.46 6.57 -11.05
N VAL A 126 -6.72 7.31 -10.23
CA VAL A 126 -5.79 6.72 -9.26
C VAL A 126 -6.54 5.94 -8.19
N ALA A 127 -7.63 6.49 -7.65
CA ALA A 127 -8.41 5.80 -6.64
C ALA A 127 -9.01 4.49 -7.14
N PHE A 128 -9.51 4.46 -8.39
CA PHE A 128 -9.96 3.23 -9.03
C PHE A 128 -8.83 2.21 -9.17
N VAL A 129 -7.65 2.61 -9.64
CA VAL A 129 -6.49 1.72 -9.75
C VAL A 129 -6.07 1.16 -8.39
N LEU A 130 -5.99 2.00 -7.36
CA LEU A 130 -5.60 1.58 -6.03
C LEU A 130 -6.68 0.77 -5.31
N SER A 131 -7.94 0.87 -5.75
CA SER A 131 -9.02 -0.01 -5.27
C SER A 131 -8.85 -1.46 -5.67
N SER A 132 -7.89 -1.79 -6.54
CA SER A 132 -7.53 -3.17 -6.86
C SER A 132 -6.86 -3.92 -5.69
N PHE A 133 -6.38 -3.23 -4.65
CA PHE A 133 -5.77 -3.86 -3.48
C PHE A 133 -6.69 -4.88 -2.77
N PRO A 134 -7.92 -4.53 -2.35
CA PRO A 134 -8.86 -5.52 -1.77
C PRO A 134 -9.17 -6.67 -2.73
N ILE A 135 -9.22 -6.42 -4.04
CA ILE A 135 -9.46 -7.47 -5.04
C ILE A 135 -8.28 -8.44 -5.09
N GLY A 136 -7.04 -7.94 -5.03
CA GLY A 136 -5.85 -8.78 -4.91
C GLY A 136 -5.87 -9.66 -3.66
N GLY A 137 -6.41 -9.15 -2.55
CA GLY A 137 -6.65 -9.95 -1.35
C GLY A 137 -7.67 -11.06 -1.51
N VAL A 138 -8.78 -10.81 -2.23
CA VAL A 138 -9.75 -11.86 -2.59
C VAL A 138 -9.11 -12.91 -3.46
N VAL A 139 -8.34 -12.51 -4.48
CA VAL A 139 -7.63 -13.46 -5.35
C VAL A 139 -6.61 -14.29 -4.56
N ALA A 140 -5.84 -13.66 -3.66
CA ALA A 140 -4.90 -14.36 -2.78
C ALA A 140 -5.60 -15.38 -1.88
N ALA A 141 -6.76 -15.03 -1.32
CA ALA A 141 -7.55 -15.95 -0.49
C ALA A 141 -8.07 -17.15 -1.30
N LEU A 142 -8.60 -16.93 -2.50
CA LEU A 142 -9.08 -18.00 -3.39
C LEU A 142 -7.95 -18.93 -3.82
N LEU A 143 -6.80 -18.39 -4.23
CA LEU A 143 -5.62 -19.20 -4.57
C LEU A 143 -5.13 -20.01 -3.36
N SER A 144 -5.08 -19.38 -2.18
CA SER A 144 -4.68 -20.07 -0.94
C SER A 144 -5.64 -21.20 -0.59
N GLY A 145 -6.95 -20.99 -0.72
CA GLY A 145 -7.96 -22.03 -0.49
C GLY A 145 -7.88 -23.21 -1.47
N ALA A 146 -7.47 -22.95 -2.71
CA ALA A 146 -7.36 -23.98 -3.74
C ALA A 146 -6.04 -24.78 -3.68
N LEU A 147 -4.95 -24.16 -3.22
CA LEU A 147 -3.60 -24.72 -3.34
C LEU A 147 -3.00 -25.15 -1.99
N LEU A 148 -3.42 -24.59 -0.86
CA LEU A 148 -2.93 -25.06 0.44
C LEU A 148 -3.43 -26.50 0.73
N PRO A 149 -2.58 -27.36 1.30
CA PRO A 149 -1.34 -27.05 2.01
C PRO A 149 -0.07 -26.91 1.14
N ASP A 150 -0.15 -27.06 -0.18
CA ASP A 150 1.00 -26.88 -1.09
C ASP A 150 1.36 -25.40 -1.27
N TRP A 151 2.02 -24.85 -0.25
CA TRP A 151 2.45 -23.45 -0.22
C TRP A 151 3.55 -23.18 -1.25
N ARG A 152 4.36 -24.18 -1.63
CA ARG A 152 5.41 -24.02 -2.65
C ARG A 152 4.79 -23.74 -4.00
N LEU A 153 3.79 -24.53 -4.40
CA LEU A 153 3.03 -24.30 -5.64
C LEU A 153 2.26 -22.97 -5.60
N LEU A 154 1.71 -22.60 -4.44
CA LEU A 154 1.04 -21.31 -4.26
C LEU A 154 1.94 -20.11 -4.60
N PHE A 155 3.18 -20.07 -4.07
CA PHE A 155 4.13 -19.00 -4.39
C PHE A 155 4.63 -19.07 -5.83
N PHE A 156 4.80 -20.27 -6.39
CA PHE A 156 5.14 -20.45 -7.80
C PHE A 156 4.07 -19.84 -8.72
N ILE A 157 2.80 -20.20 -8.52
CA ILE A 157 1.68 -19.68 -9.31
C ILE A 157 1.52 -18.17 -9.09
N GLY A 158 1.64 -17.69 -7.85
CA GLY A 158 1.59 -16.26 -7.52
C GLY A 158 2.68 -15.45 -8.22
N GLY A 159 3.92 -15.95 -8.22
CA GLY A 159 5.07 -15.30 -8.85
C GLY A 159 5.02 -15.37 -10.38
N VAL A 160 4.70 -16.53 -10.97
CA VAL A 160 4.55 -16.70 -12.43
C VAL A 160 3.36 -15.91 -12.96
N GLY A 161 2.29 -15.75 -12.18
CA GLY A 161 1.12 -14.98 -12.56
C GLY A 161 1.43 -13.51 -12.91
N VAL A 162 2.57 -12.98 -12.44
CA VAL A 162 3.07 -11.64 -12.78
C VAL A 162 3.34 -11.45 -14.28
N VAL A 163 3.47 -12.54 -15.04
CA VAL A 163 3.48 -12.49 -16.51
C VAL A 163 2.26 -11.75 -17.06
N ILE A 164 1.09 -11.84 -16.41
CA ILE A 164 -0.14 -11.15 -16.82
C ILE A 164 0.07 -9.62 -16.81
N PRO A 165 0.36 -8.95 -15.68
CA PRO A 165 0.63 -7.52 -15.68
C PRO A 165 1.88 -7.16 -16.49
N LEU A 166 2.92 -8.02 -16.57
CA LEU A 166 4.09 -7.76 -17.41
C LEU A 166 3.73 -7.63 -18.89
N VAL A 167 2.91 -8.54 -19.43
CA VAL A 167 2.44 -8.49 -20.82
C VAL A 167 1.55 -7.26 -21.02
N LEU A 168 0.62 -6.98 -20.10
CA LEU A 168 -0.24 -5.80 -20.19
C LEU A 168 0.57 -4.49 -20.22
N VAL A 169 1.59 -4.38 -19.39
CA VAL A 169 2.49 -3.21 -19.36
C VAL A 169 3.36 -3.18 -20.61
N GLY A 170 3.97 -4.30 -20.99
CA GLY A 170 4.85 -4.43 -22.15
C GLY A 170 4.16 -4.03 -23.46
N VAL A 171 2.91 -4.46 -23.66
CA VAL A 171 2.14 -4.23 -24.89
C VAL A 171 1.43 -2.88 -24.88
N PHE A 172 0.76 -2.51 -23.78
CA PHE A 172 -0.16 -1.36 -23.79
C PHE A 172 0.40 -0.07 -23.18
N PHE A 173 1.50 -0.12 -22.42
CA PHE A 173 2.06 1.11 -21.84
C PHE A 173 2.99 1.78 -22.85
N ARG A 174 2.80 3.10 -22.97
CA ARG A 174 3.73 4.03 -23.62
C ARG A 174 4.38 4.89 -22.54
N GLU A 175 5.58 5.38 -22.78
CA GLU A 175 6.19 6.34 -21.85
C GLU A 175 5.34 7.60 -21.76
N SER A 176 5.28 8.23 -20.59
CA SER A 176 4.49 9.45 -20.40
C SER A 176 5.13 10.61 -21.17
N ALA A 177 4.31 11.37 -21.90
CA ALA A 177 4.78 12.54 -22.64
C ALA A 177 5.41 13.58 -21.69
N GLU A 178 4.79 13.79 -20.52
CA GLU A 178 5.33 14.68 -19.48
C GLU A 178 6.76 14.29 -19.05
N TRP A 179 7.08 13.00 -18.94
CA TRP A 179 8.43 12.55 -18.64
C TRP A 179 9.39 12.72 -19.82
N ALA A 180 8.95 12.33 -21.01
CA ALA A 180 9.76 12.40 -22.22
C ALA A 180 10.22 13.83 -22.53
N GLU A 181 9.36 14.82 -22.29
CA GLU A 181 9.65 16.25 -22.49
C GLU A 181 10.65 16.82 -21.45
N GLN A 182 10.71 16.25 -20.25
CA GLN A 182 11.53 16.77 -19.14
C GLN A 182 12.86 16.03 -18.93
N LYS A 183 13.24 15.10 -19.82
CA LYS A 183 14.40 14.21 -19.69
C LYS A 183 15.78 14.86 -19.92
N THR A 184 15.92 16.17 -19.72
CA THR A 184 17.14 16.88 -20.11
C THR A 184 18.33 16.64 -19.16
N THR A 185 18.11 16.22 -17.91
CA THR A 185 19.19 15.91 -16.96
C THR A 185 18.87 14.71 -16.08
N PRO A 186 19.85 13.84 -15.77
CA PRO A 186 19.70 12.79 -14.77
C PRO A 186 19.32 13.36 -13.41
N VAL A 187 18.46 12.64 -12.70
CA VAL A 187 17.90 13.02 -11.41
C VAL A 187 18.61 12.24 -10.32
N LYS A 188 19.05 12.93 -9.26
CA LYS A 188 19.59 12.27 -8.06
C LYS A 188 18.46 12.01 -7.07
N ALA A 189 18.45 10.83 -6.45
CA ALA A 189 17.44 10.49 -5.43
C ALA A 189 17.41 11.50 -4.26
N ALA A 190 18.56 12.11 -3.93
CA ALA A 190 18.66 13.12 -2.88
C ALA A 190 17.97 14.46 -3.21
N GLU A 191 17.57 14.72 -4.46
CA GLU A 191 16.88 15.96 -4.86
C GLU A 191 15.55 16.15 -4.11
N ILE A 192 14.91 15.05 -3.66
CA ILE A 192 13.70 15.13 -2.84
C ILE A 192 13.95 15.78 -1.46
N PHE A 193 15.21 15.84 -1.01
CA PHE A 193 15.62 16.48 0.24
C PHE A 193 16.25 17.86 0.02
N ALA A 194 16.22 18.39 -1.20
CA ALA A 194 16.62 19.76 -1.47
C ALA A 194 15.80 20.76 -0.61
N PRO A 195 16.33 21.94 -0.24
CA PRO A 195 15.67 22.89 0.66
C PRO A 195 14.22 23.23 0.31
N GLU A 196 13.89 23.22 -0.98
CA GLU A 196 12.57 23.53 -1.53
C GLU A 196 11.56 22.38 -1.37
N LEU A 197 12.04 21.13 -1.38
CA LEU A 197 11.21 19.92 -1.34
C LEU A 197 11.24 19.22 0.03
N ARG A 198 12.29 19.41 0.84
CA ARG A 198 12.49 18.71 2.12
C ARG A 198 11.27 18.75 3.03
N LYS A 199 10.59 19.91 3.13
CA LYS A 199 9.40 20.06 3.98
C LYS A 199 8.24 19.19 3.47
N ARG A 200 8.05 19.12 2.16
CA ARG A 200 7.00 18.30 1.52
C ARG A 200 7.31 16.82 1.65
N THR A 201 8.57 16.44 1.45
CA THR A 201 9.05 15.07 1.59
C THR A 201 8.90 14.57 3.02
N SER A 202 9.43 15.31 4.00
CA SER A 202 9.36 14.92 5.42
C SER A 202 7.91 14.87 5.91
N LEU A 203 7.09 15.89 5.64
CA LEU A 203 5.67 15.88 6.07
C LEU A 203 4.87 14.80 5.35
N GLY A 204 5.10 14.60 4.05
CA GLY A 204 4.44 13.53 3.27
C GLY A 204 4.79 12.13 3.80
N ALA A 205 6.06 11.89 4.11
CA ALA A 205 6.54 10.65 4.73
C ALA A 205 5.96 10.44 6.14
N VAL A 206 5.88 11.48 6.96
CA VAL A 206 5.27 11.41 8.30
C VAL A 206 3.78 11.09 8.21
N VAL A 207 3.03 11.80 7.37
CA VAL A 207 1.59 11.56 7.18
C VAL A 207 1.32 10.13 6.68
N ALA A 208 2.07 9.69 5.67
CA ALA A 208 1.94 8.33 5.15
C ALA A 208 2.35 7.29 6.19
N GLY A 209 3.44 7.52 6.93
CA GLY A 209 3.89 6.64 8.01
C GLY A 209 2.87 6.49 9.13
N LEU A 210 2.33 7.59 9.65
CA LEU A 210 1.29 7.57 10.69
C LEU A 210 0.04 6.82 10.21
N ALA A 211 -0.44 7.12 8.99
CA ALA A 211 -1.61 6.47 8.43
C ALA A 211 -1.38 4.96 8.18
N MET A 212 -0.23 4.59 7.61
CA MET A 212 0.12 3.18 7.37
C MET A 212 0.29 2.41 8.67
N PHE A 213 0.93 3.00 9.68
CA PHE A 213 1.08 2.37 10.99
C PHE A 213 -0.29 2.05 11.62
N GLY A 214 -1.22 2.99 11.60
CA GLY A 214 -2.59 2.78 12.08
C GLY A 214 -3.34 1.72 11.27
N ALA A 215 -3.25 1.72 9.94
CA ALA A 215 -4.03 0.78 9.11
C ALA A 215 -3.48 -0.63 9.13
N TRP A 216 -2.17 -0.81 9.00
CA TRP A 216 -1.54 -2.13 9.08
C TRP A 216 -1.67 -2.71 10.48
N GLY A 217 -1.54 -1.86 11.51
CA GLY A 217 -1.81 -2.24 12.89
C GLY A 217 -3.24 -2.71 13.11
N ALA A 218 -4.22 -1.92 12.67
CA ALA A 218 -5.64 -2.28 12.79
C ALA A 218 -5.99 -3.54 12.00
N SER A 219 -5.61 -3.62 10.72
CA SER A 219 -5.90 -4.79 9.88
C SER A 219 -5.29 -6.09 10.39
N THR A 220 -4.14 -6.04 11.06
CA THR A 220 -3.49 -7.23 11.63
C THR A 220 -4.25 -7.76 12.85
N TRP A 221 -4.65 -6.87 13.76
CA TRP A 221 -5.22 -7.28 15.06
C TRP A 221 -6.75 -7.32 15.08
N LEU A 222 -7.42 -6.68 14.13
CA LEU A 222 -8.89 -6.66 14.05
C LEU A 222 -9.52 -8.06 13.95
N PRO A 223 -9.01 -9.01 13.13
CA PRO A 223 -9.57 -10.37 13.07
C PRO A 223 -9.42 -11.11 14.40
N THR A 224 -8.28 -10.96 15.07
CA THR A 224 -7.99 -11.59 16.36
C THR A 224 -8.85 -10.98 17.46
N TYR A 225 -9.01 -9.66 17.48
CA TYR A 225 -9.89 -8.95 18.41
C TYR A 225 -11.34 -9.46 18.35
N LEU A 226 -11.88 -9.62 17.13
CA LEU A 226 -13.24 -10.15 16.95
C LEU A 226 -13.39 -11.58 17.46
N GLN A 227 -12.35 -12.42 17.31
CA GLN A 227 -12.40 -13.81 17.77
C GLN A 227 -12.16 -13.94 19.27
N ALA A 228 -11.06 -13.37 19.78
CA ALA A 228 -10.60 -13.54 21.14
C ALA A 228 -11.38 -12.68 22.15
N ASP A 229 -11.58 -11.39 21.87
CA ASP A 229 -12.20 -10.47 22.82
C ASP A 229 -13.73 -10.44 22.66
N LYS A 230 -14.24 -10.54 21.42
CA LYS A 230 -15.69 -10.52 21.14
C LYS A 230 -16.31 -11.92 21.03
N GLY A 231 -15.51 -12.99 21.09
CA GLY A 231 -16.00 -14.37 21.03
C GLY A 231 -16.75 -14.72 19.73
N ILE A 232 -16.43 -14.03 18.63
CA ILE A 232 -17.11 -14.24 17.35
C ILE A 232 -16.46 -15.44 16.63
N PRO A 233 -17.26 -16.42 16.15
CA PRO A 233 -16.72 -17.57 15.42
C PRO A 233 -15.91 -17.15 14.19
N ALA A 234 -14.85 -17.91 13.88
CA ALA A 234 -13.94 -17.63 12.77
C ALA A 234 -14.67 -17.46 11.42
N ALA A 235 -15.70 -18.28 11.16
CA ALA A 235 -16.51 -18.18 9.93
C ALA A 235 -17.24 -16.83 9.82
N THR A 236 -17.80 -16.32 10.92
CA THR A 236 -18.47 -15.01 10.95
C THR A 236 -17.47 -13.87 10.81
N VAL A 237 -16.26 -14.02 11.38
CA VAL A 237 -15.18 -13.03 11.21
C VAL A 237 -14.71 -12.95 9.76
N ALA A 238 -14.56 -14.08 9.07
CA ALA A 238 -14.25 -14.11 7.64
C ALA A 238 -15.32 -13.37 6.81
N MET A 239 -16.60 -13.56 7.14
CA MET A 239 -17.70 -12.79 6.54
C MET A 239 -17.56 -11.29 6.81
N PHE A 240 -17.28 -10.87 8.05
CA PHE A 240 -17.10 -9.46 8.41
C PHE A 240 -15.96 -8.83 7.62
N LEU A 241 -14.81 -9.51 7.51
CA LEU A 241 -13.68 -9.03 6.73
C LEU A 241 -13.98 -8.95 5.23
N THR A 242 -14.80 -9.86 4.70
CA THR A 242 -15.24 -9.80 3.30
C THR A 242 -16.09 -8.56 3.05
N VAL A 243 -17.09 -8.30 3.90
CA VAL A 243 -17.94 -7.12 3.83
C VAL A 243 -17.12 -5.83 4.02
N LEU A 244 -16.14 -5.85 4.92
CA LEU A 244 -15.19 -4.77 5.16
C LEU A 244 -14.40 -4.44 3.88
N ASN A 245 -13.87 -5.44 3.17
CA ASN A 245 -13.16 -5.23 1.90
C ASN A 245 -14.05 -4.62 0.81
N LEU A 246 -15.33 -4.98 0.75
CA LEU A 246 -16.30 -4.32 -0.14
C LEU A 246 -16.50 -2.85 0.23
N GLY A 247 -16.64 -2.56 1.52
CA GLY A 247 -16.67 -1.19 2.04
C GLY A 247 -15.43 -0.38 1.62
N MET A 248 -14.25 -1.00 1.72
CA MET A 248 -12.99 -0.40 1.27
C MET A 248 -12.99 -0.11 -0.24
N PHE A 249 -13.38 -1.09 -1.07
CA PHE A 249 -13.45 -0.90 -2.53
C PHE A 249 -14.39 0.25 -2.91
N VAL A 250 -15.59 0.28 -2.33
CA VAL A 250 -16.57 1.36 -2.56
C VAL A 250 -16.00 2.69 -2.05
N GLY A 251 -15.39 2.69 -0.88
CA GLY A 251 -14.74 3.85 -0.27
C GLY A 251 -13.72 4.50 -1.20
N TYR A 252 -12.78 3.74 -1.75
CA TYR A 252 -11.76 4.25 -2.67
C TYR A 252 -12.40 5.00 -3.85
N ASN A 253 -13.40 4.39 -4.48
CA ASN A 253 -14.06 4.97 -5.65
C ASN A 253 -14.86 6.23 -5.29
N VAL A 254 -15.63 6.20 -4.19
CA VAL A 254 -16.43 7.34 -3.73
C VAL A 254 -15.53 8.50 -3.28
N PHE A 255 -14.46 8.22 -2.52
CA PHE A 255 -13.51 9.23 -2.11
C PHE A 255 -12.71 9.81 -3.27
N GLY A 256 -12.51 9.06 -4.36
CA GLY A 256 -12.04 9.61 -5.63
C GLY A 256 -12.97 10.68 -6.19
N LEU A 257 -14.28 10.43 -6.18
CA LEU A 257 -15.30 11.42 -6.59
C LEU A 257 -15.33 12.63 -5.65
N ILE A 258 -15.24 12.41 -4.33
CA ILE A 258 -15.21 13.45 -3.31
C ILE A 258 -13.95 14.32 -3.48
N ALA A 259 -12.79 13.70 -3.70
CA ALA A 259 -11.52 14.40 -3.90
C ALA A 259 -11.53 15.36 -5.09
N ASP A 260 -12.30 15.06 -6.13
CA ASP A 260 -12.47 15.99 -7.26
C ASP A 260 -13.41 17.16 -6.93
N ARG A 261 -14.33 17.01 -5.98
CA ARG A 261 -15.25 18.07 -5.55
C ARG A 261 -14.66 18.98 -4.48
N ILE A 262 -14.08 18.41 -3.43
CA ILE A 262 -13.57 19.16 -2.27
C ILE A 262 -12.04 19.25 -2.26
N GLY A 263 -11.36 18.82 -3.32
CA GLY A 263 -9.90 18.76 -3.39
C GLY A 263 -9.32 17.56 -2.62
N ARG A 264 -8.15 17.10 -3.08
CA ARG A 264 -7.48 15.90 -2.57
C ARG A 264 -7.06 16.02 -1.11
N LYS A 265 -6.57 17.20 -0.70
CA LYS A 265 -6.17 17.46 0.68
C LYS A 265 -7.33 17.25 1.65
N ASN A 266 -8.48 17.88 1.39
CA ASN A 266 -9.62 17.80 2.29
C ASN A 266 -10.27 16.43 2.26
N ALA A 267 -10.28 15.75 1.10
CA ALA A 267 -10.74 14.37 1.03
C ALA A 267 -9.84 13.42 1.83
N LEU A 268 -8.52 13.61 1.84
CA LEU A 268 -7.59 12.86 2.69
C LEU A 268 -7.84 13.11 4.18
N VAL A 269 -7.99 14.39 4.58
CA VAL A 269 -8.32 14.74 5.97
C VAL A 269 -9.63 14.10 6.40
N LEU A 270 -10.68 14.20 5.57
CA LEU A 270 -11.99 13.60 5.83
C LEU A 270 -11.90 12.07 5.96
N SER A 271 -11.15 11.43 5.07
CA SER A 271 -10.94 9.98 5.08
C SER A 271 -10.22 9.53 6.35
N LEU A 272 -9.08 10.16 6.68
CA LEU A 272 -8.28 9.83 7.86
C LEU A 272 -9.04 10.10 9.16
N ALA A 273 -9.72 11.25 9.27
CA ALA A 273 -10.55 11.58 10.43
C ALA A 273 -11.74 10.61 10.56
N GLY A 274 -12.33 10.21 9.43
CA GLY A 274 -13.38 9.21 9.41
C GLY A 274 -12.93 7.87 9.99
N VAL A 275 -11.72 7.39 9.66
CA VAL A 275 -11.15 6.18 10.28
C VAL A 275 -10.92 6.40 11.77
N ALA A 276 -10.35 7.55 12.15
CA ALA A 276 -10.07 7.89 13.55
C ALA A 276 -11.33 7.92 14.43
N VAL A 277 -12.50 8.20 13.87
CA VAL A 277 -13.80 8.20 14.58
C VAL A 277 -14.47 6.83 14.51
N THR A 278 -14.51 6.20 13.33
CA THR A 278 -15.26 4.96 13.12
C THR A 278 -14.58 3.73 13.74
N LEU A 279 -13.25 3.70 13.82
CA LEU A 279 -12.54 2.59 14.44
C LEU A 279 -12.82 2.48 15.97
N PRO A 280 -12.78 3.56 16.77
CA PRO A 280 -13.22 3.50 18.16
C PRO A 280 -14.67 3.07 18.32
N LEU A 281 -15.59 3.57 17.47
CA LEU A 281 -16.99 3.15 17.48
C LEU A 281 -17.12 1.64 17.22
N TYR A 282 -16.31 1.09 16.31
CA TYR A 282 -16.25 -0.34 16.05
C TYR A 282 -15.75 -1.13 17.26
N VAL A 283 -14.73 -0.65 17.97
CA VAL A 283 -14.18 -1.30 19.17
C VAL A 283 -15.21 -1.35 20.31
N VAL A 284 -15.91 -0.23 20.57
CA VAL A 284 -16.90 -0.18 21.67
C VAL A 284 -18.21 -0.90 21.35
N ALA A 285 -18.52 -1.14 20.08
CA ALA A 285 -19.73 -1.85 19.68
C ALA A 285 -19.77 -3.28 20.27
N ALA A 286 -20.85 -3.59 20.98
CA ALA A 286 -21.06 -4.90 21.60
C ALA A 286 -21.90 -5.85 20.73
N ASP A 287 -22.82 -5.29 19.93
CA ASP A 287 -23.75 -6.09 19.12
C ASP A 287 -23.14 -6.51 17.77
N ARG A 288 -23.42 -7.76 17.37
CA ARG A 288 -22.93 -8.35 16.11
C ARG A 288 -23.50 -7.63 14.90
N THR A 289 -24.76 -7.18 14.96
CA THR A 289 -25.38 -6.43 13.86
C THR A 289 -24.72 -5.06 13.71
N ALA A 290 -24.45 -4.38 14.82
CA ALA A 290 -23.69 -3.13 14.82
C ALA A 290 -22.28 -3.31 14.21
N LEU A 291 -21.54 -4.36 14.60
CA LEU A 291 -20.23 -4.67 14.02
C LEU A 291 -20.30 -4.98 12.52
N LEU A 292 -21.35 -5.65 12.05
CA LEU A 292 -21.54 -5.94 10.62
C LEU A 292 -21.69 -4.67 9.78
N TRP A 293 -22.35 -3.64 10.30
CA TRP A 293 -22.56 -2.37 9.59
C TRP A 293 -21.43 -1.35 9.79
N LEU A 294 -20.85 -1.29 11.00
CA LEU A 294 -19.74 -0.40 11.29
C LEU A 294 -18.45 -0.83 10.58
N GLY A 295 -18.28 -2.12 10.26
CA GLY A 295 -17.09 -2.65 9.57
C GLY A 295 -16.88 -2.05 8.17
N PRO A 296 -17.85 -2.19 7.24
CA PRO A 296 -17.76 -1.55 5.94
C PRO A 296 -17.73 -0.02 6.04
N LEU A 297 -18.36 0.61 7.04
CA LEU A 297 -18.24 2.06 7.26
C LEU A 297 -16.82 2.48 7.63
N PHE A 298 -16.18 1.77 8.57
CA PHE A 298 -14.77 1.96 8.93
C PHE A 298 -13.87 1.81 7.70
N ALA A 299 -14.07 0.76 6.92
CA ALA A 299 -13.29 0.50 5.72
C ALA A 299 -13.57 1.46 4.58
N PHE A 300 -14.78 1.99 4.47
CA PHE A 300 -15.13 3.04 3.54
C PHE A 300 -14.25 4.29 3.76
N PHE A 301 -13.97 4.65 5.01
CA PHE A 301 -13.05 5.73 5.34
C PHE A 301 -11.57 5.35 5.21
N ALA A 302 -11.21 4.06 5.12
CA ALA A 302 -9.84 3.62 4.80
C ALA A 302 -9.41 3.93 3.35
N ALA A 303 -10.25 4.65 2.59
CA ALA A 303 -10.01 5.12 1.22
C ALA A 303 -8.82 6.07 1.04
N TYR A 304 -8.26 6.60 2.12
CA TYR A 304 -7.16 7.55 2.10
C TYR A 304 -5.95 7.02 1.32
N ALA A 305 -5.69 5.72 1.35
CA ALA A 305 -4.58 5.09 0.63
C ALA A 305 -4.75 5.20 -0.90
N GLY A 306 -5.99 5.23 -1.41
CA GLY A 306 -6.29 5.51 -2.81
C GLY A 306 -6.01 6.97 -3.20
N ILE A 307 -6.34 7.92 -2.33
CA ILE A 307 -6.12 9.35 -2.60
C ILE A 307 -4.63 9.72 -2.48
N PHE A 308 -3.87 9.03 -1.63
CA PHE A 308 -2.43 9.24 -1.50
C PHE A 308 -1.69 9.08 -2.83
N GLY A 309 -2.12 8.16 -3.71
CA GLY A 309 -1.47 7.98 -5.01
C GLY A 309 -1.50 9.25 -5.86
N ALA A 310 -2.62 9.97 -5.86
CA ALA A 310 -2.72 11.22 -6.59
C ALA A 310 -2.01 12.36 -5.84
N TYR A 311 -2.31 12.51 -4.55
CA TYR A 311 -1.85 13.65 -3.76
C TYR A 311 -0.33 13.67 -3.57
N LEU A 312 0.28 12.53 -3.23
CA LEU A 312 1.73 12.47 -3.03
C LEU A 312 2.48 12.74 -4.33
N GLY A 313 1.95 12.32 -5.49
CA GLY A 313 2.51 12.67 -6.80
C GLY A 313 2.44 14.17 -7.11
N GLU A 314 1.36 14.84 -6.71
CA GLU A 314 1.19 16.28 -6.95
C GLU A 314 2.11 17.16 -6.09
N LEU A 315 2.63 16.65 -4.96
CA LEU A 315 3.57 17.38 -4.09
C LEU A 315 4.91 17.69 -4.78
N PHE A 316 5.26 16.92 -5.81
CA PHE A 316 6.56 16.92 -6.46
C PHE A 316 6.50 17.34 -7.92
N PRO A 317 7.52 18.07 -8.42
CA PRO A 317 7.63 18.34 -9.85
C PRO A 317 7.86 17.02 -10.61
N THR A 318 7.41 16.94 -11.87
CA THR A 318 7.43 15.72 -12.70
C THR A 318 8.81 15.04 -12.74
N ARG A 319 9.90 15.83 -12.72
CA ARG A 319 11.30 15.36 -12.67
C ARG A 319 11.61 14.40 -11.52
N VAL A 320 11.14 14.66 -10.30
CA VAL A 320 11.38 13.82 -9.10
C VAL A 320 10.09 13.19 -8.57
N ARG A 321 9.03 13.19 -9.39
CA ARG A 321 7.68 12.85 -8.93
C ARG A 321 7.60 11.42 -8.44
N THR A 322 8.13 10.47 -9.20
CA THR A 322 8.05 9.07 -8.84
C THR A 322 8.91 8.77 -7.61
N THR A 323 10.12 9.34 -7.53
CA THR A 323 11.00 9.22 -6.37
C THR A 323 10.35 9.81 -5.11
N GLY A 324 9.84 11.03 -5.17
CA GLY A 324 9.27 11.72 -4.01
C GLY A 324 7.99 11.04 -3.50
N ALA A 325 7.05 10.75 -4.40
CA ALA A 325 5.80 10.09 -4.02
C ALA A 325 6.04 8.67 -3.51
N GLY A 326 6.86 7.90 -4.24
CA GLY A 326 7.24 6.54 -3.87
C GLY A 326 7.97 6.48 -2.53
N PHE A 327 8.89 7.41 -2.27
CA PHE A 327 9.55 7.54 -0.97
C PHE A 327 8.55 7.77 0.15
N CYS A 328 7.72 8.82 0.05
CA CYS A 328 6.75 9.17 1.09
C CYS A 328 5.84 7.98 1.46
N TYR A 329 5.32 7.26 0.46
CA TYR A 329 4.41 6.15 0.70
C TYR A 329 5.11 4.90 1.25
N ASN A 330 6.20 4.46 0.60
CA ASN A 330 6.82 3.17 0.91
C ASN A 330 7.72 3.23 2.15
N ILE A 331 8.33 4.37 2.49
CA ILE A 331 8.99 4.49 3.80
C ILE A 331 7.97 4.30 4.92
N GLY A 332 6.74 4.77 4.73
CA GLY A 332 5.63 4.52 5.64
C GLY A 332 5.28 3.04 5.77
N ARG A 333 5.28 2.29 4.66
CA ARG A 333 5.12 0.81 4.68
C ARG A 333 6.26 0.10 5.42
N GLY A 334 7.50 0.58 5.26
CA GLY A 334 8.67 0.06 5.98
C GLY A 334 8.56 0.30 7.48
N VAL A 335 8.19 1.51 7.91
CA VAL A 335 7.98 1.85 9.33
C VAL A 335 6.77 1.10 9.91
N SER A 336 5.71 0.89 9.14
CA SER A 336 4.55 0.13 9.60
C SER A 336 4.83 -1.36 9.81
N ALA A 337 5.96 -1.89 9.34
CA ALA A 337 6.39 -3.27 9.65
C ALA A 337 6.52 -3.52 11.15
N PHE A 338 6.78 -2.48 11.94
CA PHE A 338 6.87 -2.56 13.40
C PHE A 338 5.50 -2.40 14.08
N ALA A 339 4.45 -1.97 13.37
CA ALA A 339 3.14 -1.70 13.96
C ALA A 339 2.50 -2.94 14.59
N PRO A 340 2.48 -4.12 13.94
CA PRO A 340 1.95 -5.33 14.58
C PRO A 340 2.67 -5.68 15.89
N LEU A 341 4.01 -5.55 15.92
CA LEU A 341 4.83 -5.87 17.09
C LEU A 341 4.52 -4.93 18.26
N THR A 342 4.54 -3.61 18.01
CA THR A 342 4.27 -2.61 19.05
C THR A 342 2.87 -2.73 19.61
N LEU A 343 1.88 -2.99 18.74
CA LEU A 343 0.48 -3.11 19.16
C LEU A 343 0.20 -4.44 19.85
N GLY A 344 0.88 -5.52 19.47
CA GLY A 344 0.80 -6.80 20.17
C GLY A 344 1.36 -6.72 21.59
N ALA A 345 2.50 -6.05 21.78
CA ALA A 345 3.06 -5.80 23.11
C ALA A 345 2.12 -4.96 23.97
N LEU A 346 1.49 -3.93 23.38
CA LEU A 346 0.51 -3.10 24.07
C LEU A 346 -0.76 -3.89 24.40
N ALA A 347 -1.20 -4.77 23.51
CA ALA A 347 -2.35 -5.64 23.73
C ALA A 347 -2.13 -6.66 24.86
N ALA A 348 -0.90 -7.15 25.05
CA ALA A 348 -0.57 -8.05 26.15
C ALA A 348 -0.78 -7.41 27.54
N GLY A 349 -0.63 -6.09 27.66
CA GLY A 349 -0.82 -5.37 28.92
C GLY A 349 -2.20 -4.71 29.07
N ALA A 350 -2.76 -4.16 27.97
CA ALA A 350 -3.97 -3.33 27.99
C ALA A 350 -5.15 -3.90 27.18
N GLY A 351 -5.00 -5.08 26.57
CA GLY A 351 -6.01 -5.70 25.72
C GLY A 351 -5.96 -5.26 24.25
N LEU A 352 -6.47 -6.10 23.35
CA LEU A 352 -6.45 -5.85 21.90
C LEU A 352 -7.29 -4.62 21.51
N GLY A 353 -8.39 -4.35 22.24
CA GLY A 353 -9.19 -3.14 22.06
C GLY A 353 -8.38 -1.84 22.26
N ALA A 354 -7.50 -1.78 23.27
CA ALA A 354 -6.65 -0.63 23.49
C ALA A 354 -5.64 -0.43 22.34
N GLY A 355 -5.09 -1.53 21.81
CA GLY A 355 -4.23 -1.49 20.61
C GLY A 355 -4.94 -0.87 19.40
N LEU A 356 -6.20 -1.26 19.15
CA LEU A 356 -7.00 -0.68 18.06
C LEU A 356 -7.33 0.81 18.28
N LEU A 357 -7.50 1.24 19.53
CA LEU A 357 -7.67 2.67 19.84
C LEU A 357 -6.38 3.47 19.61
N VAL A 358 -5.21 2.88 19.86
CA VAL A 358 -3.92 3.50 19.50
C VAL A 358 -3.82 3.67 17.98
N CYS A 359 -4.25 2.69 17.18
CA CYS A 359 -4.33 2.83 15.73
C CYS A 359 -5.22 4.01 15.29
N ALA A 360 -6.36 4.21 15.96
CA ALA A 360 -7.23 5.35 15.70
C ALA A 360 -6.54 6.68 16.04
N GLY A 361 -5.75 6.72 17.12
CA GLY A 361 -4.89 7.85 17.47
C GLY A 361 -3.88 8.19 16.38
N PHE A 362 -3.19 7.19 15.82
CA PHE A 362 -2.29 7.39 14.68
C PHE A 362 -3.00 7.98 13.45
N MET A 363 -4.24 7.54 13.17
CA MET A 363 -5.06 8.10 12.10
C MET A 363 -5.46 9.56 12.36
N ALA A 364 -5.82 9.90 13.59
CA ALA A 364 -6.10 11.28 13.99
C ALA A 364 -4.85 12.16 13.83
N CYS A 365 -3.68 11.69 14.29
CA CYS A 365 -2.41 12.39 14.08
C CYS A 365 -2.10 12.58 12.59
N ALA A 366 -2.34 11.57 11.76
CA ALA A 366 -2.18 11.67 10.31
C ALA A 366 -3.13 12.72 9.71
N ALA A 367 -4.40 12.76 10.14
CA ALA A 367 -5.38 13.74 9.70
C ALA A 367 -4.97 15.18 10.06
N ILE A 368 -4.48 15.38 11.29
CA ILE A 368 -3.96 16.68 11.75
C ILE A 368 -2.71 17.05 10.95
N ALA A 369 -1.74 16.13 10.83
CA ALA A 369 -0.51 16.37 10.09
C ALA A 369 -0.77 16.73 8.61
N MET A 370 -1.80 16.11 8.01
CA MET A 370 -2.25 16.37 6.64
C MET A 370 -2.73 17.83 6.44
N THR A 371 -3.20 18.50 7.49
CA THR A 371 -3.62 19.92 7.39
C THR A 371 -2.46 20.89 7.14
N PHE A 372 -1.22 20.50 7.50
CA PHE A 372 -0.01 21.30 7.28
C PHE A 372 0.59 21.15 5.88
N LEU A 373 0.13 20.15 5.10
CA LEU A 373 0.53 19.99 3.71
C LEU A 373 -0.27 20.97 2.81
N PRO A 374 0.32 21.41 1.68
CA PRO A 374 -0.30 22.42 0.81
C PRO A 374 -1.57 21.92 0.14
N ASP A 375 -2.56 22.79 -0.05
CA ASP A 375 -3.67 22.50 -0.96
C ASP A 375 -3.21 22.75 -2.40
N LEU A 376 -3.41 21.77 -3.28
CA LEU A 376 -2.90 21.77 -4.65
C LEU A 376 -4.03 21.93 -5.68
N ARG A 377 -5.23 22.32 -5.25
CA ARG A 377 -6.37 22.59 -6.16
C ARG A 377 -5.96 23.52 -7.31
N GLY A 378 -6.19 23.07 -8.55
CA GLY A 378 -5.97 23.88 -9.74
C GLY A 378 -4.50 24.12 -10.12
N ALA A 379 -3.53 23.63 -9.34
CA ALA A 379 -2.13 23.74 -9.72
C ALA A 379 -1.82 22.73 -10.85
N THR A 380 -1.56 23.22 -12.06
CA THR A 380 -0.77 22.46 -13.04
C THR A 380 0.58 22.22 -12.38
N THR A 381 0.81 21.00 -11.90
CA THR A 381 2.10 20.40 -11.52
C THR A 381 3.19 21.40 -11.12
N VAL A 382 3.59 21.43 -9.85
CA VAL A 382 4.67 22.29 -9.31
C VAL A 382 5.77 22.51 -10.37
N ARG A 383 5.86 23.74 -10.91
CA ARG A 383 6.86 24.08 -11.92
C ARG A 383 8.25 23.84 -11.34
N ALA A 384 9.13 23.21 -12.10
CA ALA A 384 10.53 23.05 -11.71
C ALA A 384 11.14 24.44 -11.42
N PRO A 385 12.03 24.56 -10.43
CA PRO A 385 12.78 25.80 -10.21
C PRO A 385 13.52 26.17 -11.49
N SER A 386 13.50 27.45 -11.86
CA SER A 386 14.38 27.95 -12.92
C SER A 386 15.82 27.67 -12.51
N VAL A 387 16.51 26.81 -13.25
CA VAL A 387 17.95 26.62 -13.10
C VAL A 387 18.58 27.99 -13.36
N ARG A 388 19.03 28.68 -12.30
CA ARG A 388 19.92 29.83 -12.47
C ARG A 388 21.24 29.25 -12.96
N GLY A 389 21.59 29.64 -14.19
CA GLY A 389 22.80 29.19 -14.89
C GLY A 389 24.09 29.62 -14.22
#